data_AF-K2C9U0-F1
#
_entry.id   AF-K2C9U0-F1
#
_cell.length_a   1.000
_cell.length_b   1.000
_cell.length_c   1.000
_cell.angle_alpha   90.00
_cell.angle_beta   90.00
_cell.angle_gamma   90.00
#
_symmetry.space_group_name_H-M   'P 1'
#
loop_
_entity.id
_entity.type
_entity.pdbx_description
1 polymer ?
#
loop_
_entity_poly.entity_id
_entity_poly.type
_entity_poly.pdbx_seq_one_letter_code
_entity_poly.pdbx_strand_id
1 'polypeptide(L)'
;MSNKHAFTLLETLVAAGLIVLVLIVSLSLRGTASQANKDISGLEEYYNLHSRLMNLLKHDLRAARSIKKVADKNYELDCRHLNPDTNQPEQQLITWQTAGAEQLIIERKLNGKLTQSFDFTSSAKGRKLKFEISNFD
;
A
#
# COMPACT_ATOMS: atom_id res chain seq x y z
N MET A 1 55.82 24.36 30.29
CA MET A 1 54.94 24.61 31.45
C MET A 1 53.52 24.33 30.99
N SER A 2 52.88 23.28 31.53
CA SER A 2 51.52 22.86 31.16
C SER A 2 50.55 23.41 32.19
N ASN A 3 49.72 24.38 31.79
CA ASN A 3 48.62 24.90 32.61
C ASN A 3 47.52 23.84 32.64
N LYS A 4 47.55 22.96 33.64
CA LYS A 4 46.41 22.11 33.99
C LYS A 4 45.40 22.97 34.73
N HIS A 5 44.51 23.65 33.99
CA HIS A 5 43.34 24.29 34.59
C HIS A 5 42.45 23.20 35.19
N ALA A 6 42.31 23.21 36.52
CA ALA A 6 41.35 22.35 37.20
C ALA A 6 39.94 22.81 36.82
N PHE A 7 39.19 21.95 36.13
CA PHE A 7 37.79 22.17 35.80
C PHE A 7 37.00 22.28 37.11
N THR A 8 36.22 23.34 37.28
CA THR A 8 35.43 23.53 38.49
C THR A 8 34.23 22.59 38.50
N LEU A 9 33.79 22.12 39.69
CA LEU A 9 32.62 21.23 39.84
C LEU A 9 31.34 21.79 39.20
N LEU A 10 31.25 23.12 39.09
CA LEU A 10 30.14 23.81 38.42
C LEU A 10 30.19 23.57 36.90
N GLU A 11 31.36 23.69 36.27
CA GLU A 11 31.52 23.49 34.83
C GLU A 11 31.24 22.05 34.41
N THR A 12 31.59 21.06 35.24
CA THR A 12 31.27 19.65 34.97
C THR A 12 29.76 19.38 35.08
N LEU A 13 29.05 20.02 36.02
CA LEU A 13 27.60 19.94 36.15
C LEU A 13 26.88 20.58 34.94
N VAL A 14 27.33 21.77 34.50
CA VAL A 14 26.78 22.43 33.31
C VAL A 14 27.04 21.58 32.06
N ALA A 15 28.23 21.02 31.91
CA ALA A 15 28.57 20.15 30.79
C ALA A 15 27.71 18.87 30.77
N ALA A 16 27.50 18.23 31.92
CA ALA A 16 26.64 17.05 32.04
C ALA A 16 25.18 17.37 31.67
N GLY A 17 24.65 18.51 32.13
CA GLY A 17 23.31 18.97 31.78
C GLY A 17 23.13 19.20 30.27
N LEU A 18 24.12 19.81 29.61
CA LEU A 18 24.10 20.01 28.16
C LEU A 18 24.14 18.69 27.39
N ILE A 19 24.94 17.71 27.83
CA ILE A 19 25.00 16.38 27.20
C ILE A 19 23.63 15.68 27.28
N VAL A 20 22.98 15.71 28.44
CA VAL A 20 21.64 15.11 28.62
C VAL A 20 20.61 15.79 27.71
N LEU A 21 20.64 17.11 27.61
CA LEU A 21 19.74 17.87 26.74
C LEU A 21 19.93 17.51 25.26
N VAL A 22 21.19 17.41 24.81
CA VAL A 22 21.52 16.99 23.44
C VAL A 22 21.02 15.56 23.17
N LEU A 23 21.14 14.64 24.13
CA LEU A 23 20.64 13.27 23.98
C LEU A 23 19.12 13.23 23.86
N ILE A 24 18.38 13.98 24.68
CA ILE A 24 16.91 14.06 24.63
C ILE A 24 16.44 14.60 23.27
N VAL A 25 17.05 15.67 22.78
CA VAL A 25 16.73 16.25 21.46
C VAL A 25 17.05 15.25 20.35
N SER A 26 18.21 14.59 20.41
CA SER A 26 18.62 13.60 19.40
C SER A 26 17.70 12.37 19.36
N LEU A 27 17.26 11.87 20.53
CA LEU A 27 16.29 10.79 20.65
C LEU A 27 14.93 11.19 20.09
N SER A 28 14.46 12.40 20.41
CA SER A 28 13.18 12.93 19.94
C SER A 28 13.18 13.08 18.41
N LEU A 29 14.25 13.64 17.83
CA LEU A 29 14.40 13.79 16.38
C LEU A 29 14.48 12.44 15.65
N ARG A 30 15.18 11.45 16.23
CA ARG A 30 15.19 10.07 15.69
C ARG A 30 13.81 9.43 15.74
N GLY A 31 13.06 9.65 16.81
CA GLY A 31 11.68 9.16 16.94
C GLY A 31 10.76 9.74 15.86
N THR A 32 10.79 11.07 15.66
CA THR A 32 9.98 11.74 14.64
C THR A 32 10.40 11.33 13.23
N ALA A 33 11.70 11.20 12.96
CA ALA A 33 12.22 10.74 11.67
C ALA A 33 11.84 9.27 11.38
N SER A 34 11.91 8.39 12.39
CA SER A 34 11.49 6.99 12.24
C SER A 34 9.99 6.87 11.95
N GLN A 35 9.17 7.68 12.63
CA GLN A 35 7.73 7.69 12.41
C GLN A 35 7.38 8.23 11.01
N ALA A 36 8.01 9.33 10.58
CA ALA A 36 7.85 9.87 9.23
C ALA A 36 8.25 8.86 8.15
N ASN A 37 9.34 8.10 8.34
CA ASN A 37 9.74 7.04 7.41
C ASN A 37 8.72 5.90 7.32
N LYS A 38 8.13 5.48 8.45
CA LYS A 38 7.04 4.48 8.46
C LYS A 38 5.77 5.00 7.78
N ASP A 39 5.52 6.31 7.84
CA ASP A 39 4.39 6.94 7.16
C ASP A 39 4.62 7.03 5.65
N ILE A 40 5.82 7.38 5.22
CA ILE A 40 6.20 7.40 3.80
C ILE A 40 6.18 5.99 3.21
N SER A 41 6.78 5.01 3.89
CA SER A 41 6.84 3.62 3.41
C SER A 41 5.45 3.01 3.23
N GLY A 42 4.53 3.23 4.18
CA GLY A 42 3.14 2.75 4.04
C GLY A 42 2.38 3.45 2.91
N LEU A 43 2.69 4.73 2.64
CA LEU A 43 2.08 5.48 1.55
C LEU A 43 2.59 5.01 0.18
N GLU A 44 3.89 4.72 0.06
CA GLU A 44 4.48 4.13 -1.15
C GLU A 44 3.88 2.75 -1.46
N GLU A 45 3.76 1.90 -0.44
CA GLU A 45 3.12 0.59 -0.55
C GLU A 45 1.67 0.71 -1.07
N TYR A 46 0.91 1.63 -0.48
CA TYR A 46 -0.46 1.93 -0.93
C TYR A 46 -0.52 2.32 -2.41
N TYR A 47 0.31 3.27 -2.85
CA TYR A 47 0.30 3.73 -4.24
C TYR A 47 0.78 2.67 -5.23
N ASN A 48 1.74 1.84 -4.82
CA ASN A 48 2.22 0.71 -5.62
C ASN A 48 1.12 -0.34 -5.83
N LEU A 49 0.43 -0.73 -4.76
CA LEU A 49 -0.72 -1.64 -4.84
C LEU A 49 -1.85 -1.05 -5.69
N HIS A 50 -2.17 0.22 -5.46
CA HIS A 50 -3.21 0.93 -6.21
C HIS A 50 -2.89 0.99 -7.71
N SER A 51 -1.65 1.31 -8.07
CA SER A 51 -1.22 1.41 -9.47
C SER A 51 -1.25 0.04 -10.16
N ARG A 52 -0.80 -1.03 -9.48
CA ARG A 52 -0.85 -2.40 -10.00
C ARG A 52 -2.29 -2.87 -10.22
N LEU A 53 -3.14 -2.68 -9.21
CA LEU A 53 -4.57 -2.95 -9.29
C LEU A 53 -5.18 -2.22 -10.49
N MET A 54 -4.89 -0.92 -10.64
CA MET A 54 -5.50 -0.12 -11.68
C MET A 54 -5.04 -0.49 -13.08
N ASN A 55 -3.76 -0.81 -13.25
CA ASN A 55 -3.25 -1.26 -14.54
C ASN A 55 -3.89 -2.58 -14.98
N LEU A 56 -4.03 -3.54 -14.05
CA LEU A 56 -4.66 -4.83 -14.33
C LEU A 56 -6.15 -4.70 -14.58
N LEU A 57 -6.87 -3.91 -13.77
CA LEU A 57 -8.28 -3.67 -14.00
C LEU A 57 -8.52 -2.97 -15.35
N LYS A 58 -7.71 -1.96 -15.69
CA LYS A 58 -7.80 -1.31 -17.02
C LYS A 58 -7.54 -2.27 -18.17
N HIS A 59 -6.57 -3.17 -18.00
CA HIS A 59 -6.29 -4.20 -18.99
C HIS A 59 -7.50 -5.12 -19.18
N ASP A 60 -8.06 -5.64 -18.09
CA ASP A 60 -9.23 -6.52 -18.13
C ASP A 60 -10.46 -5.81 -18.71
N LEU A 61 -10.72 -4.56 -18.32
CA LEU A 61 -11.82 -3.75 -18.86
C LEU A 61 -11.68 -3.50 -20.37
N ARG A 62 -10.46 -3.35 -20.90
CA ARG A 62 -10.23 -3.22 -22.34
C ARG A 62 -10.46 -4.53 -23.09
N ALA A 63 -10.20 -5.67 -22.43
CA ALA A 63 -10.42 -7.00 -22.99
C ALA A 63 -11.87 -7.49 -22.81
N ALA A 64 -12.66 -6.80 -21.99
CA ALA A 64 -14.02 -7.18 -21.66
C ALA A 64 -14.97 -6.88 -22.83
N ARG A 65 -15.74 -7.89 -23.20
CA ARG A 65 -16.88 -7.77 -24.13
C ARG A 65 -18.13 -7.32 -23.39
N SER A 66 -18.32 -7.80 -22.18
CA SER A 66 -19.43 -7.40 -21.32
C SER A 66 -19.00 -7.37 -19.86
N ILE A 67 -19.64 -6.52 -19.08
CA ILE A 67 -19.39 -6.37 -17.65
C ILE A 67 -20.74 -6.50 -16.94
N LYS A 68 -20.81 -7.36 -15.94
CA LYS A 68 -22.00 -7.61 -15.14
C LYS A 68 -21.69 -7.42 -13.67
N LYS A 69 -22.52 -6.62 -12.98
CA LYS A 69 -22.51 -6.56 -11.52
C LYS A 69 -23.32 -7.74 -10.99
N VAL A 70 -22.68 -8.67 -10.28
CA VAL A 70 -23.32 -9.91 -9.78
C VAL A 70 -23.80 -9.75 -8.35
N ALA A 71 -23.04 -9.01 -7.55
CA ALA A 71 -23.40 -8.62 -6.19
C ALA A 71 -22.81 -7.24 -5.88
N ASP A 72 -23.06 -6.72 -4.67
CA ASP A 72 -22.38 -5.49 -4.28
C ASP A 72 -20.86 -5.70 -4.30
N LYS A 73 -20.15 -4.83 -5.02
CA LYS A 73 -18.69 -4.85 -5.18
C LYS A 73 -18.14 -6.18 -5.74
N ASN A 74 -18.97 -6.90 -6.50
CA ASN A 74 -18.59 -8.07 -7.26
C ASN A 74 -18.97 -7.90 -8.72
N TYR A 75 -17.99 -7.95 -9.60
CA TYR A 75 -18.11 -7.69 -11.03
C TYR A 75 -17.54 -8.87 -11.81
N GLU A 76 -18.31 -9.34 -12.77
CA GLU A 76 -17.88 -10.33 -13.75
C GLU A 76 -17.66 -9.66 -15.10
N LEU A 77 -16.50 -9.93 -15.70
CA LEU A 77 -16.09 -9.45 -17.00
C LEU A 77 -15.93 -10.67 -17.90
N ASP A 78 -16.67 -10.68 -19.00
CA ASP A 78 -16.53 -11.69 -20.05
C ASP A 78 -15.48 -11.20 -21.05
N CYS A 79 -14.27 -11.75 -20.98
CA CYS A 79 -13.13 -11.30 -21.76
C CYS A 79 -12.74 -12.30 -22.86
N ARG A 80 -12.23 -11.81 -23.99
CA ARG A 80 -11.57 -12.66 -25.00
C ARG A 80 -10.07 -12.45 -24.93
N HIS A 81 -9.34 -13.52 -24.69
CA HIS A 81 -7.88 -13.52 -24.71
C HIS A 81 -7.37 -14.49 -25.76
N LEU A 82 -6.24 -14.17 -26.38
CA LEU A 82 -5.53 -15.13 -27.22
C LEU A 82 -4.86 -16.16 -26.32
N ASN A 83 -5.17 -17.43 -26.54
CA ASN A 83 -4.46 -18.52 -25.90
C ASN A 83 -3.03 -18.55 -26.50
N PRO A 84 -1.98 -18.46 -25.67
CA PRO A 84 -0.59 -18.36 -26.16
C PRO A 84 -0.11 -19.64 -26.84
N ASP A 85 -0.70 -20.79 -26.52
CA ASP A 85 -0.28 -22.10 -27.04
C ASP A 85 -0.99 -22.43 -28.36
N THR A 86 -2.28 -22.12 -28.47
CA THR A 86 -3.08 -22.43 -29.67
C THR A 86 -3.22 -21.26 -30.63
N ASN A 87 -2.83 -20.05 -30.20
CA ASN A 87 -3.01 -18.78 -30.91
C ASN A 87 -4.46 -18.53 -31.35
N GLN A 88 -5.42 -19.12 -30.64
CA GLN A 88 -6.86 -18.95 -30.88
C GLN A 88 -7.49 -18.09 -29.78
N PRO A 89 -8.54 -17.30 -30.11
CA PRO A 89 -9.27 -16.54 -29.11
C PRO A 89 -10.06 -17.48 -28.20
N GLU A 90 -9.77 -17.42 -26.90
CA GLU A 90 -10.46 -18.15 -25.85
C GLU A 90 -11.26 -17.19 -24.98
N GLN A 91 -12.43 -17.64 -24.56
CA GLN A 91 -13.28 -16.89 -23.65
C GLN A 91 -12.81 -17.13 -22.20
N GLN A 92 -12.60 -16.05 -21.45
CA GLN A 92 -12.21 -16.10 -20.06
C GLN A 92 -13.16 -15.25 -19.22
N LEU A 93 -13.70 -15.85 -18.17
CA LEU A 93 -14.51 -15.15 -17.19
C LEU A 93 -13.61 -14.60 -16.09
N ILE A 94 -13.57 -13.28 -15.94
CA ILE A 94 -12.79 -12.59 -14.92
C ILE A 94 -13.74 -12.06 -13.86
N THR A 95 -13.53 -12.45 -12.60
CA THR A 95 -14.32 -11.95 -11.47
C THR A 95 -13.46 -11.05 -10.60
N TRP A 96 -13.91 -9.83 -10.39
CA TRP A 96 -13.34 -8.86 -9.47
C TRP A 96 -14.26 -8.70 -8.27
N GLN A 97 -13.74 -8.95 -7.07
CA GLN A 97 -14.54 -8.88 -5.85
C GLN A 97 -13.77 -8.26 -4.69
N THR A 98 -14.47 -7.54 -3.82
CA THR A 98 -13.92 -7.16 -2.51
C THR A 98 -14.10 -8.30 -1.51
N ALA A 99 -13.04 -8.68 -0.81
CA ALA A 99 -13.05 -9.67 0.25
C ALA A 99 -12.98 -9.01 1.64
N GLY A 100 -13.63 -9.62 2.62
CA GLY A 100 -13.60 -9.18 4.02
C GLY A 100 -14.60 -8.07 4.37
N ALA A 101 -14.87 -7.93 5.68
CA ALA A 101 -15.84 -6.95 6.21
C ALA A 101 -15.39 -5.50 6.01
N GLU A 102 -14.08 -5.25 5.98
CA GLU A 102 -13.49 -3.91 5.86
C GLU A 102 -13.25 -3.47 4.40
N GLN A 103 -13.43 -4.36 3.43
CA GLN A 103 -13.29 -4.08 1.99
C GLN A 103 -11.90 -3.55 1.59
N LEU A 104 -10.88 -3.94 2.33
CA LEU A 104 -9.48 -3.57 2.08
C LEU A 104 -8.76 -4.60 1.20
N ILE A 105 -9.40 -5.72 0.88
CA ILE A 105 -8.83 -6.75 0.01
C ILE A 105 -9.64 -6.80 -1.27
N ILE A 106 -8.95 -6.70 -2.42
CA ILE A 106 -9.55 -6.83 -3.74
C ILE A 106 -8.95 -8.07 -4.41
N GLU A 107 -9.81 -8.98 -4.85
CA GLU A 107 -9.42 -10.24 -5.46
C GLU A 107 -9.80 -10.27 -6.94
N ARG A 108 -8.92 -10.91 -7.72
CA ARG A 108 -9.13 -11.22 -9.13
C ARG A 108 -9.13 -12.73 -9.34
N LYS A 109 -10.23 -13.25 -9.86
CA LYS A 109 -10.38 -14.66 -10.21
C LYS A 109 -10.48 -14.83 -11.72
N LEU A 110 -9.75 -15.79 -12.27
CA LEU A 110 -9.91 -16.24 -13.66
C LEU A 110 -10.60 -17.59 -13.67
N ASN A 111 -11.74 -17.68 -14.36
CA ASN A 111 -12.54 -18.90 -14.47
C ASN A 111 -12.79 -19.55 -13.09
N GLY A 112 -13.10 -18.73 -12.08
CA GLY A 112 -13.34 -19.15 -10.70
C GLY A 112 -12.09 -19.38 -9.84
N LYS A 113 -10.89 -19.41 -10.42
CA LYS A 113 -9.63 -19.60 -9.68
C LYS A 113 -9.02 -18.26 -9.27
N LEU A 114 -8.69 -18.09 -7.99
CA LEU A 114 -7.97 -16.90 -7.51
C LEU A 114 -6.59 -16.81 -8.19
N THR A 115 -6.34 -15.67 -8.84
CA THR A 115 -5.07 -15.42 -9.54
C THR A 115 -4.27 -14.32 -8.89
N GLN A 116 -4.94 -13.29 -8.38
CA GLN A 116 -4.30 -12.15 -7.73
C GLN A 116 -5.16 -11.65 -6.57
N SER A 117 -4.49 -11.15 -5.54
CA SER A 117 -5.11 -10.49 -4.39
C SER A 117 -4.32 -9.23 -4.06
N PHE A 118 -5.04 -8.14 -3.80
CA PHE A 118 -4.49 -6.83 -3.46
C PHE A 118 -4.97 -6.49 -2.05
N ASP A 119 -4.07 -6.61 -1.08
CA ASP A 119 -4.36 -6.37 0.33
C ASP A 119 -3.86 -4.98 0.76
N PHE A 120 -4.79 -4.11 1.12
CA PHE A 120 -4.52 -2.76 1.60
C PHE A 120 -4.57 -2.64 3.13
N THR A 121 -4.72 -3.74 3.87
CA THR A 121 -4.93 -3.72 5.33
C THR A 121 -3.80 -3.01 6.07
N SER A 122 -2.55 -3.30 5.73
CA SER A 122 -1.35 -2.69 6.33
C SER A 122 -1.16 -1.21 5.93
N SER A 123 -1.55 -0.86 4.71
CA SER A 123 -1.20 0.40 4.07
C SER A 123 -2.31 1.46 4.12
N ALA A 124 -3.57 1.06 4.33
CA ALA A 124 -4.72 1.95 4.32
C ALA A 124 -4.80 2.86 5.56
N LYS A 125 -4.18 2.52 6.71
CA LYS A 125 -4.12 3.34 7.95
C LYS A 125 -5.43 4.11 8.27
N GLY A 126 -6.58 3.43 8.21
CA GLY A 126 -7.90 4.02 8.51
C GLY A 126 -8.62 4.68 7.31
N ARG A 127 -8.06 4.60 6.10
CA ARG A 127 -8.73 5.00 4.85
C ARG A 127 -9.68 3.89 4.40
N LYS A 128 -10.92 4.27 4.05
CA LYS A 128 -11.86 3.35 3.41
C LYS A 128 -11.56 3.27 1.91
N LEU A 129 -11.33 2.06 1.41
CA LEU A 129 -11.20 1.82 -0.03
C LEU A 129 -12.61 1.67 -0.63
N LYS A 130 -12.97 2.59 -1.52
CA LYS A 130 -14.19 2.47 -2.32
C LYS A 130 -13.82 1.83 -3.65
N PHE A 131 -14.02 0.52 -3.76
CA PHE A 131 -13.91 -0.19 -5.04
C PHE A 131 -15.28 -0.21 -5.73
N GLU A 132 -15.40 0.51 -6.84
CA GLU A 132 -16.61 0.57 -7.65
C GLU A 132 -16.23 0.69 -9.12
N ILE A 133 -16.86 -0.13 -9.96
CA ILE A 133 -16.79 0.00 -11.42
C ILE A 133 -18.09 0.68 -11.83
N SER A 134 -18.00 1.98 -12.10
CA SER A 134 -19.11 2.83 -12.53
C SER A 134 -18.96 3.21 -14.00
N ASN A 135 -20.09 3.34 -14.71
CA ASN A 135 -20.27 3.38 -16.17
C ASN A 135 -20.34 1.99 -16.82
N PHE A 136 -21.58 1.54 -17.02
CA PHE A 136 -21.94 0.41 -17.88
C PHE A 136 -22.65 0.86 -19.17
N ASP A 137 -22.68 2.18 -19.44
CA ASP A 137 -23.33 2.79 -20.61
C ASP A 137 -22.47 2.70 -21.88
#